data_AF-A0A8J6UJU0-F1
#
_entry.id   AF-A0A8J6UJU0-F1
#
_cell.length_a   1.000
_cell.length_b   1.000
_cell.length_c   1.000
_cell.angle_alpha   90.00
_cell.angle_beta   90.00
_cell.angle_gamma   90.00
#
_symmetry.space_group_name_H-M   'P 1'
#
loop_
_entity.id
_entity.type
_entity.pdbx_description
1 polymer ?
#
loop_
_entity_poly.entity_id
_entity_poly.type
_entity_poly.pdbx_seq_one_letter_code
_entity_poly.pdbx_strand_id
1 'polypeptide(L)'
;MHSADDLRDRYLQGVSSPGEINAIARTYAALRQIPFAQALEDVHEGLGSELSGDGDATGQAFPWCEVSRSLVPLGRQWINGL
;
A
#
# COMPACT_ATOMS: atom_id res chain seq x y z
N MET A 1 -1.42 -7.32 -15.33
CA MET A 1 -2.19 -6.61 -14.29
C MET A 1 -1.43 -6.82 -13.00
N HIS A 2 -0.95 -5.77 -12.32
CA HIS A 2 -0.26 -5.94 -11.04
C HIS A 2 -1.31 -6.20 -9.96
N SER A 3 -1.44 -7.45 -9.50
CA SER A 3 -2.44 -7.83 -8.51
C SER A 3 -2.04 -7.32 -7.12
N ALA A 4 -3.02 -7.18 -6.23
CA ALA A 4 -2.79 -6.78 -4.84
C ALA A 4 -1.84 -7.77 -4.13
N ASP A 5 -1.96 -9.06 -4.43
CA ASP A 5 -1.09 -10.12 -3.92
C ASP A 5 0.37 -9.95 -4.37
N ASP A 6 0.59 -9.68 -5.67
CA ASP A 6 1.96 -9.45 -6.18
C ASP A 6 2.62 -8.25 -5.49
N LEU A 7 1.85 -7.21 -5.16
CA LEU A 7 2.34 -6.03 -4.49
C LEU A 7 2.71 -6.32 -3.03
N ARG A 8 1.89 -7.10 -2.34
CA ARG A 8 2.19 -7.61 -1.01
C ARG A 8 3.47 -8.45 -1.04
N ASP A 9 3.60 -9.39 -1.97
CA ASP A 9 4.79 -10.24 -2.07
C ASP A 9 6.06 -9.44 -2.32
N ARG A 10 6.02 -8.44 -3.21
CA ARG A 10 7.17 -7.54 -3.45
C ARG A 10 7.54 -6.75 -2.20
N TYR A 11 6.56 -6.30 -1.44
CA TYR A 11 6.79 -5.59 -0.20
C TYR A 11 7.47 -6.49 0.85
N LEU A 12 6.97 -7.72 1.02
CA LEU A 12 7.55 -8.69 1.95
C LEU A 12 8.94 -9.17 1.55
N GLN A 13 9.22 -9.21 0.25
CA GLN A 13 10.54 -9.53 -0.28
C GLN A 13 11.51 -8.33 -0.24
N GLY A 14 11.05 -7.13 0.17
CA GLY A 14 11.87 -5.92 0.21
C GLY A 14 12.27 -5.39 -1.17
N VAL A 15 11.56 -5.78 -2.23
CA VAL A 15 11.84 -5.39 -3.63
C VAL A 15 10.84 -4.36 -4.17
N SER A 16 9.96 -3.85 -3.32
CA SER A 16 9.02 -2.78 -3.68
C SER A 16 9.73 -1.51 -4.12
N SER A 17 9.21 -0.89 -5.18
CA SER A 17 9.65 0.40 -5.68
C SER A 17 9.30 1.53 -4.70
N PRO A 18 10.00 2.67 -4.74
CA PRO A 18 9.68 3.83 -3.90
C PRO A 18 8.23 4.33 -4.07
N GLY A 19 7.66 4.19 -5.27
CA GLY A 19 6.25 4.52 -5.53
C GLY A 19 5.28 3.61 -4.78
N GLU A 20 5.56 2.30 -4.79
CA GLU A 20 4.78 1.31 -4.03
C GLU A 20 4.87 1.54 -2.53
N ILE A 21 6.09 1.78 -2.01
CA ILE A 21 6.30 2.10 -0.59
C ILE A 21 5.51 3.34 -0.18
N ASN A 22 5.51 4.40 -0.98
CA ASN A 22 4.73 5.60 -0.70
C ASN A 22 3.22 5.34 -0.67
N ALA A 23 2.71 4.51 -1.59
CA ALA A 23 1.29 4.16 -1.62
C ALA A 23 0.87 3.30 -0.42
N ILE A 24 1.73 2.35 -0.01
CA ILE A 24 1.55 1.54 1.19
C ILE A 24 1.55 2.45 2.43
N ALA A 25 2.55 3.32 2.58
CA ALA A 25 2.67 4.24 3.71
C ALA A 25 1.50 5.23 3.80
N ARG A 26 0.97 5.71 2.68
CA ARG A 26 -0.25 6.55 2.66
C ARG A 26 -1.47 5.82 3.21
N THR A 27 -1.66 4.58 2.79
CA THR A 27 -2.77 3.74 3.23
C THR A 27 -2.63 3.38 4.70
N TYR A 28 -1.40 3.04 5.13
CA TYR A 28 -1.07 2.77 6.53
C TYR A 28 -1.30 3.99 7.43
N ALA A 29 -0.86 5.17 7.01
CA ALA A 29 -1.09 6.43 7.71
C ALA A 29 -2.59 6.70 7.94
N ALA A 30 -3.41 6.46 6.91
CA ALA A 30 -4.85 6.66 6.98
C ALA A 30 -5.53 5.68 7.95
N LEU A 31 -5.11 4.41 7.95
CA LEU A 31 -5.66 3.37 8.83
C LEU A 31 -5.30 3.59 10.29
N ARG A 32 -4.04 3.92 10.57
CA ARG A 32 -3.53 4.14 11.93
C ARG A 32 -3.79 5.58 12.44
N GLN A 33 -4.30 6.47 11.58
CA GLN A 33 -4.47 7.90 11.84
C GLN A 33 -3.18 8.59 12.31
N ILE A 34 -2.05 8.20 11.72
CA ILE A 34 -0.72 8.74 12.02
C ILE A 34 -0.22 9.65 10.88
N PRO A 35 0.77 10.51 11.14
CA PRO A 35 1.41 11.30 10.08
C PRO A 35 2.06 10.42 9.02
N PHE A 36 2.03 10.87 7.76
CA PHE A 36 2.65 10.13 6.65
C PHE A 36 4.16 9.90 6.83
N ALA A 37 4.88 10.87 7.41
CA ALA A 37 6.31 10.71 7.69
C ALA A 37 6.58 9.53 8.64
N GLN A 38 5.80 9.44 9.71
CA GLN A 38 5.87 8.32 10.65
C GLN A 38 5.51 7.00 9.97
N ALA A 39 4.40 6.98 9.21
CA ALA A 39 3.99 5.79 8.47
C ALA A 39 5.04 5.32 7.46
N LEU A 40 5.78 6.25 6.84
CA LEU A 40 6.83 5.93 5.89
C LEU A 40 8.02 5.27 6.59
N GLU A 41 8.43 5.80 7.74
CA GLU A 41 9.46 5.20 8.59
C GLU A 41 9.04 3.79 9.03
N ASP A 42 7.83 3.64 9.56
CA ASP A 42 7.30 2.33 10.00
C ASP A 42 7.27 1.30 8.87
N VAL A 43 6.80 1.70 7.68
CA VAL A 43 6.77 0.84 6.49
C VAL A 43 8.18 0.51 6.00
N HIS A 44 9.17 1.38 6.21
CA HIS A 44 10.56 1.16 5.82
C HIS A 44 11.33 0.29 6.82
N GLU A 45 11.07 0.44 8.12
CA GLU A 45 11.68 -0.34 9.21
C GLU A 45 11.15 -1.78 9.29
N GLY A 46 10.21 -2.15 8.42
CA GLY A 46 9.66 -3.50 8.36
C GLY A 46 8.56 -3.74 9.39
N LEU A 47 8.07 -2.70 10.09
CA LEU A 47 6.82 -2.76 10.85
C LEU A 47 5.62 -3.02 9.94
N GLY A 48 5.76 -2.80 8.63
CA GLY A 48 4.77 -3.28 7.68
C GLY A 48 4.72 -4.82 7.53
N SER A 49 5.56 -5.59 8.22
CA SER A 49 5.38 -7.05 8.35
C SER A 49 4.00 -7.38 8.96
N GLU A 50 3.47 -6.49 9.82
CA GLU A 50 2.09 -6.56 10.34
C GLU A 50 1.03 -6.47 9.22
N LEU A 51 1.37 -5.87 8.07
CA LEU A 51 0.51 -5.79 6.88
C LEU A 51 0.38 -7.14 6.15
N SER A 52 1.16 -8.15 6.55
CA SER A 52 1.03 -9.55 6.11
C SER A 52 -0.29 -10.20 6.56
N GLY A 53 -1.16 -9.47 7.25
CA GLY A 53 -2.53 -9.92 7.49
C GLY A 53 -2.68 -10.99 8.56
N ASP A 54 -1.69 -11.18 9.43
CA ASP A 54 -1.77 -12.16 10.53
C ASP A 54 -1.46 -11.58 11.92
N GLY A 55 -1.26 -10.26 12.06
CA GLY A 55 -0.53 -9.72 13.21
C GLY A 55 -1.16 -8.64 14.08
N ASP A 56 -2.22 -7.91 13.67
CA ASP A 56 -2.71 -6.77 14.47
C ASP A 56 -4.00 -7.07 15.24
N ALA A 57 -3.98 -6.75 16.53
CA ALA A 57 -5.05 -6.97 17.52
C ALA A 57 -6.40 -6.29 17.20
N THR A 58 -6.48 -5.53 16.10
CA THR A 58 -7.71 -4.91 15.58
C THR A 58 -8.47 -5.77 14.55
N GLY A 59 -7.89 -6.87 14.06
CA GLY A 59 -8.58 -7.87 13.24
C GLY A 59 -8.91 -7.45 11.80
N GLN A 60 -8.48 -6.25 11.36
CA GLN A 60 -8.74 -5.76 10.00
C GLN A 60 -7.48 -5.93 9.12
N ALA A 61 -7.59 -6.79 8.11
CA ALA A 61 -6.50 -7.02 7.16
C ALA A 61 -6.13 -5.75 6.39
N PHE A 62 -4.84 -5.57 6.07
CA PHE A 62 -4.39 -4.42 5.31
C PHE A 62 -4.98 -4.42 3.88
N PRO A 63 -5.55 -3.30 3.39
CA PRO A 63 -6.28 -3.24 2.13
C PRO A 63 -5.33 -3.08 0.93
N TRP A 64 -4.58 -4.14 0.62
CA TRP A 64 -3.66 -4.20 -0.52
C TRP A 64 -4.32 -3.84 -1.87
N CYS A 65 -5.61 -4.12 -2.01
CA CYS A 65 -6.39 -3.74 -3.18
C CYS A 65 -6.48 -2.22 -3.39
N GLU A 66 -6.57 -1.44 -2.31
CA GLU A 66 -6.63 0.03 -2.40
C GLU A 66 -5.27 0.61 -2.80
N VAL A 67 -4.19 0.06 -2.24
CA VAL A 67 -2.82 0.42 -2.62
C VAL A 67 -2.60 0.16 -4.11
N SER A 68 -2.92 -1.04 -4.59
CA SER A 68 -2.81 -1.39 -6.01
C SER A 68 -3.62 -0.43 -6.90
N ARG A 69 -4.87 -0.12 -6.53
CA ARG A 69 -5.70 0.86 -7.26
C ARG A 69 -5.07 2.25 -7.34
N SER A 70 -4.42 2.71 -6.26
CA SER A 70 -3.78 4.04 -6.23
C SER A 70 -2.52 4.13 -7.09
N LEU A 71 -1.87 2.99 -7.35
CA LEU A 71 -0.64 2.90 -8.14
C LEU A 71 -0.88 2.75 -9.62
N VAL A 72 -2.08 2.33 -10.03
CA VAL A 72 -2.47 2.40 -11.44
C VAL A 72 -2.47 3.89 -11.80
N PRO A 73 -1.56 4.37 -12.67
CA PRO A 73 -1.66 5.73 -13.16
C PRO A 73 -3.05 5.82 -13.77
N LEU A 74 -3.90 6.73 -13.28
CA LEU A 74 -5.27 6.99 -13.75
C LEU A 74 -5.27 6.92 -15.27
N GLY A 75 -5.53 5.72 -15.77
CA GLY A 75 -5.16 5.36 -17.11
C GLY A 75 -6.28 5.88 -17.95
N ARG A 76 -6.10 7.07 -18.52
CA ARG A 76 -6.81 7.47 -19.72
C ARG A 76 -8.34 7.33 -19.55
N GLN A 77 -8.94 8.14 -18.68
CA GLN A 77 -10.22 8.73 -19.07
C GLN A 77 -9.94 9.68 -20.23
N TRP A 78 -9.64 9.12 -21.42
CA TRP A 78 -10.01 9.80 -22.64
C TRP A 78 -11.52 9.85 -22.58
N ILE A 79 -12.01 11.06 -22.34
CA ILE A 79 -13.38 11.47 -22.51
C ILE A 79 -13.77 11.06 -23.93
N ASN A 80 -14.33 9.85 -24.10
CA ASN A 80 -15.18 9.56 -25.25
C ASN A 80 -16.50 10.28 -24.95
N GLY A 81 -16.60 11.50 -25.44
CA GLY A 81 -17.79 12.33 -25.22
C GLY A 81 -17.56 13.77 -25.62
N LEU A 82 -17.25 14.01 -26.89
CA LEU A 82 -17.71 15.16 -27.70
C LEU A 82 -17.40 14.89 -29.17
#